data_AF-W4IEV0-F1
#
_entry.id   AF-W4IEV0-F1
#
_cell.length_a   1.000
_cell.length_b   1.000
_cell.length_c   1.000
_cell.angle_alpha   90.00
_cell.angle_beta   90.00
_cell.angle_gamma   90.00
#
_symmetry.space_group_name_H-M   'P 1'
#
loop_
_entity.id
_entity.type
_entity.pdbx_description
1 polymer ?
#
loop_
_entity_poly.entity_id
_entity_poly.type
_entity_poly.pdbx_seq_one_letter_code
_entity_poly.pdbx_strand_id
1 'polypeptide(L)'
;MGISTLGGKNLGTYFATTRYKNVASIAQAVYEQHYKTCADYPLWSVRVPSSAAKHDFLFCQSVSNQIPSVSQPKQYISRIDVVQKTVQNIVTKAEGVAADASAVKSAELTAEITKEQTTAINTIFMSKQTAIIASVVAILIIVLIMVIIYLILRYRRKKKMKKKAQYTKLLNE
;
A
#
# COMPACT_ATOMS: atom_id res chain seq x y z
N MET A 1 10.01 -26.91 13.63
CA MET A 1 9.15 -27.98 14.18
C MET A 1 8.18 -28.39 13.09
N GLY A 2 8.48 -29.40 12.27
CA GLY A 2 7.62 -29.80 11.15
C GLY A 2 8.33 -30.73 10.19
N ILE A 3 7.60 -31.17 9.15
CA ILE A 3 8.15 -32.00 8.07
C ILE A 3 9.10 -31.18 7.19
N SER A 4 10.21 -31.78 6.78
CA SER A 4 11.18 -31.15 5.86
C SER A 4 10.93 -31.52 4.40
N THR A 5 10.19 -32.61 4.17
CA THR A 5 9.93 -33.18 2.85
C THR A 5 8.45 -33.47 2.65
N LEU A 6 7.98 -33.27 1.41
CA LEU A 6 6.63 -33.58 0.97
C LEU A 6 6.69 -34.16 -0.43
N GLY A 7 6.04 -35.31 -0.65
CA GLY A 7 6.08 -36.00 -1.95
C GLY A 7 7.51 -36.38 -2.41
N GLY A 8 8.39 -36.71 -1.47
CA GLY A 8 9.79 -37.07 -1.76
C GLY A 8 10.69 -35.89 -2.15
N LYS A 9 10.21 -34.65 -2.05
CA LYS A 9 10.98 -33.42 -2.33
C LYS A 9 11.06 -32.54 -1.09
N ASN A 10 12.08 -31.69 -1.01
CA ASN A 10 12.10 -30.61 -0.01
C ASN A 10 10.91 -29.67 -0.24
N LEU A 11 10.35 -29.14 0.85
CA LEU A 11 9.17 -28.27 0.79
C LEU A 11 9.32 -27.11 -0.21
N GLY A 12 10.48 -26.45 -0.23
CA GLY A 12 10.76 -25.36 -1.18
C GLY A 12 10.65 -25.80 -2.64
N THR A 13 11.22 -26.95 -3.00
CA THR A 13 11.17 -27.50 -4.37
C THR A 13 9.76 -27.98 -4.72
N TYR A 14 9.03 -28.54 -3.75
CA TYR A 14 7.66 -29.01 -3.95
C TYR A 14 6.73 -27.86 -4.31
N PHE A 15 6.76 -26.75 -3.56
CA PHE A 15 5.94 -25.57 -3.83
C PHE A 15 6.43 -24.71 -5.00
N ALA A 16 7.70 -24.85 -5.41
CA ALA A 16 8.19 -24.29 -6.67
C ALA A 16 7.57 -25.00 -7.89
N THR A 17 7.33 -26.31 -7.79
CA THR A 17 6.75 -27.12 -8.89
C THR A 17 5.22 -27.14 -8.83
N THR A 18 4.65 -27.20 -7.62
CA THR A 18 3.22 -27.36 -7.36
C THR A 18 2.64 -26.06 -6.86
N ARG A 19 1.66 -25.49 -7.57
CA ARG A 19 0.98 -24.28 -7.11
C ARG A 19 0.26 -24.53 -5.80
N TYR A 20 0.43 -23.62 -4.83
CA TYR A 20 -0.23 -23.70 -3.51
C TYR A 20 -1.77 -23.76 -3.58
N LYS A 21 -2.37 -23.27 -4.68
CA LYS A 21 -3.82 -23.32 -4.94
C LYS A 21 -4.33 -24.72 -5.29
N ASN A 22 -3.45 -25.66 -5.64
CA ASN A 22 -3.84 -27.02 -5.96
C ASN A 22 -4.01 -27.86 -4.67
N VAL A 23 -5.11 -27.58 -3.97
CA VAL A 23 -5.43 -28.20 -2.68
C VAL A 23 -5.45 -29.72 -2.77
N ALA A 24 -5.97 -30.29 -3.86
CA ALA A 24 -6.06 -31.74 -4.04
C ALA A 24 -4.68 -32.42 -4.09
N SER A 25 -3.75 -31.88 -4.90
CA SER A 25 -2.39 -32.43 -5.01
C SER A 25 -1.60 -32.31 -3.70
N ILE A 26 -1.78 -31.20 -2.98
CA ILE A 26 -1.13 -30.98 -1.69
C ILE A 26 -1.73 -31.91 -0.64
N ALA A 27 -3.05 -32.03 -0.60
CA ALA A 27 -3.75 -32.91 0.33
C ALA A 27 -3.36 -34.37 0.14
N GLN A 28 -3.24 -34.83 -1.11
CA GLN A 28 -2.77 -36.17 -1.41
C GLN A 28 -1.33 -36.39 -0.93
N ALA A 29 -0.42 -35.45 -1.22
CA ALA A 29 0.97 -35.56 -0.78
C ALA A 29 1.10 -35.54 0.76
N VAL A 30 0.30 -34.72 1.44
CA VAL A 30 0.24 -34.68 2.92
C VAL A 30 -0.34 -35.97 3.48
N TYR A 31 -1.38 -36.52 2.85
CA TYR A 31 -1.99 -37.78 3.25
C TYR A 31 -1.00 -38.94 3.12
N GLU A 32 -0.30 -39.05 1.99
CA GLU A 32 0.72 -40.08 1.77
C GLU A 32 1.90 -39.94 2.74
N GLN A 33 2.35 -38.71 3.01
CA GLN A 33 3.41 -38.46 3.98
C GLN A 33 2.95 -38.83 5.39
N HIS A 34 1.76 -38.41 5.79
CA HIS A 34 1.17 -38.76 7.08
C HIS A 34 0.96 -40.26 7.23
N TYR A 35 0.51 -40.95 6.17
CA TYR A 35 0.35 -42.40 6.21
C TYR A 35 1.69 -43.10 6.43
N LYS A 36 2.75 -42.70 5.71
CA LYS A 36 4.10 -43.29 5.85
C LYS A 36 4.74 -42.98 7.20
N THR A 37 4.63 -41.74 7.66
CA THR A 37 5.30 -41.26 8.88
C THR A 37 4.56 -41.67 10.15
N CYS A 38 3.23 -41.80 10.11
CA CYS A 38 2.39 -42.03 11.29
C CYS A 38 1.82 -43.45 11.39
N ALA A 39 2.13 -44.35 10.45
CA ALA A 39 1.69 -45.75 10.50
C ALA A 39 2.21 -46.50 11.74
N ASP A 40 3.39 -46.15 12.23
CA ASP A 40 4.07 -46.84 13.34
C ASP A 40 3.79 -46.23 14.73
N TYR A 41 3.07 -45.10 14.80
CA TYR A 41 2.81 -44.40 16.07
C TYR A 41 1.35 -44.58 16.54
N PRO A 42 1.12 -45.16 17.73
CA PRO A 42 -0.22 -45.21 18.30
C PRO A 42 -0.70 -43.78 18.57
N LEU A 43 -1.87 -43.42 18.03
CA LEU A 43 -2.54 -42.10 18.14
C LEU A 43 -2.83 -41.62 19.59
N TRP A 44 -2.37 -42.34 20.62
CA TRP A 44 -2.52 -42.02 22.05
C TRP A 44 -1.24 -42.33 22.88
N SER A 45 -0.06 -42.48 22.29
CA SER A 45 1.14 -42.60 23.13
C SER A 45 1.61 -41.23 23.63
N VAL A 46 1.48 -40.98 24.94
CA VAL A 46 1.98 -39.78 25.65
C VAL A 46 3.52 -39.75 25.75
N ARG A 47 4.21 -40.80 25.29
CA ARG A 47 5.66 -40.94 25.41
C ARG A 47 6.37 -40.39 24.17
N VAL A 48 7.06 -39.26 24.35
CA VAL A 48 7.86 -38.61 23.31
C VAL A 48 9.05 -39.53 22.93
N PRO A 49 9.19 -39.96 21.66
CA PRO A 49 10.32 -40.78 21.24
C PRO A 49 11.57 -39.90 20.96
N SER A 50 12.68 -40.54 20.59
CA SER A 50 14.00 -39.91 20.35
C SER A 50 13.97 -38.72 19.37
N SER A 51 15.04 -37.93 19.28
CA SER A 51 15.07 -36.63 18.57
C SER A 51 14.61 -36.64 17.12
N ALA A 52 14.90 -37.68 16.33
CA ALA A 52 14.41 -37.84 14.96
C ALA A 52 12.91 -38.16 14.92
N ALA A 53 12.47 -39.08 15.77
CA ALA A 53 11.07 -39.43 15.95
C ALA A 53 10.21 -38.29 16.54
N LYS A 54 10.84 -37.29 17.18
CA LYS A 54 10.16 -36.11 17.73
C LYS A 54 9.57 -35.22 16.64
N HIS A 55 10.26 -35.05 15.51
CA HIS A 55 9.76 -34.22 14.40
C HIS A 55 8.57 -34.87 13.70
N ASP A 56 8.68 -36.18 13.46
CA ASP A 56 7.64 -37.01 12.87
C ASP A 56 6.41 -37.11 13.78
N PHE A 57 6.61 -37.31 15.08
CA PHE A 57 5.54 -37.32 16.08
C PHE A 57 4.78 -35.98 16.14
N LEU A 58 5.50 -34.85 16.16
CA LEU A 58 4.88 -33.52 16.17
C LEU A 58 4.06 -33.25 14.90
N PHE A 59 4.48 -33.79 13.76
CA PHE A 59 3.71 -33.73 12.51
C PHE A 59 2.42 -34.54 12.61
N CYS A 60 2.48 -35.80 13.07
CA CYS A 60 1.30 -36.64 13.28
C CYS A 60 0.30 -36.03 14.28
N GLN A 61 0.83 -35.46 15.37
CA GLN A 61 0.04 -34.76 16.38
C GLN A 61 -0.60 -33.48 15.81
N SER A 62 0.12 -32.72 15.00
CA SER A 62 -0.38 -31.49 14.36
C SER A 62 -1.55 -31.77 13.40
N VAL A 63 -1.46 -32.84 12.61
CA VAL A 63 -2.57 -33.28 11.73
C VAL A 63 -3.76 -33.74 12.57
N SER A 64 -3.51 -34.53 13.62
CA SER A 64 -4.57 -35.03 14.52
C SER A 64 -5.30 -33.90 15.27
N ASN A 65 -4.57 -32.88 15.72
CA ASN A 65 -5.13 -31.72 16.41
C ASN A 65 -6.00 -30.83 15.50
N GLN A 66 -5.89 -30.97 14.19
CA GLN A 66 -6.74 -30.25 13.22
C GLN A 66 -8.01 -31.02 12.86
N ILE A 67 -8.11 -32.31 13.20
CA ILE A 67 -9.32 -33.12 12.97
C ILE A 67 -10.58 -32.51 13.61
N PRO A 68 -10.55 -32.01 14.86
CA PRO A 68 -11.75 -31.44 15.51
C PRO A 68 -12.27 -30.18 14.84
N SER A 69 -11.44 -29.43 14.10
CA SER A 69 -11.87 -28.19 13.42
C SER A 69 -12.49 -28.43 12.05
N VAL A 70 -12.32 -29.63 11.48
CA VAL A 70 -12.84 -30.01 10.16
C VAL A 70 -13.86 -31.14 10.19
N SER A 71 -14.08 -31.74 11.37
CA SER A 71 -15.01 -32.84 11.61
C SER A 71 -16.09 -32.46 12.62
N GLN A 72 -17.34 -32.84 12.36
CA GLN A 72 -18.45 -32.65 13.29
C GLN A 72 -18.67 -33.91 14.15
N PRO A 73 -19.16 -33.78 15.39
CA PRO A 73 -19.53 -34.93 16.20
C PRO A 73 -20.56 -35.79 15.45
N LYS A 74 -20.32 -37.11 15.34
CA LYS A 74 -21.16 -38.13 14.69
C LYS A 74 -21.12 -38.20 13.15
N GLN A 75 -20.21 -37.50 12.47
CA GLN A 75 -20.05 -37.63 11.02
C GLN A 75 -18.88 -38.55 10.66
N TYR A 76 -19.15 -39.63 9.92
CA TYR A 76 -18.09 -40.48 9.37
C TYR A 76 -17.47 -39.77 8.16
N ILE A 77 -16.24 -39.29 8.32
CA ILE A 77 -15.47 -38.59 7.29
C ILE A 77 -14.20 -39.41 7.03
N SER A 78 -13.87 -39.62 5.76
CA SER A 78 -12.64 -40.32 5.38
C SER A 78 -11.41 -39.52 5.82
N ARG A 79 -10.32 -40.20 6.21
CA ARG A 79 -9.05 -39.52 6.57
C ARG A 79 -8.54 -38.62 5.45
N ILE A 80 -8.77 -38.98 4.18
CA ILE A 80 -8.35 -38.16 3.05
C ILE A 80 -9.14 -36.85 2.97
N ASP A 81 -10.45 -36.89 3.27
CA ASP A 81 -11.32 -35.71 3.29
C ASP A 81 -10.96 -34.77 4.44
N VAL A 82 -10.59 -35.34 5.60
CA VAL A 82 -10.09 -34.56 6.74
C VAL A 82 -8.82 -33.81 6.34
N VAL A 83 -7.86 -34.49 5.72
CA VAL A 83 -6.62 -33.86 5.24
C VAL A 83 -6.92 -32.80 4.19
N GLN A 84 -7.83 -33.07 3.24
CA GLN A 84 -8.21 -32.13 2.21
C GLN A 84 -8.84 -30.85 2.79
N LYS A 85 -9.81 -30.96 3.69
CA LYS A 85 -10.43 -29.81 4.37
C LYS A 85 -9.41 -29.02 5.20
N THR A 86 -8.48 -29.73 5.82
CA THR A 86 -7.40 -29.12 6.61
C THR A 86 -6.48 -28.28 5.72
N VAL A 87 -6.03 -28.85 4.60
CA VAL A 87 -5.21 -28.15 3.61
C VAL A 87 -5.98 -26.97 3.02
N GLN A 88 -7.27 -27.13 2.74
CA GLN A 88 -8.13 -26.05 2.25
C GLN A 88 -8.19 -24.88 3.24
N ASN A 89 -8.44 -25.13 4.52
CA ASN A 89 -8.45 -24.09 5.55
C ASN A 89 -7.10 -23.36 5.66
N ILE A 90 -5.98 -24.09 5.57
CA ILE A 90 -4.64 -23.50 5.61
C ILE A 90 -4.41 -22.61 4.38
N VAL A 91 -4.78 -23.08 3.18
CA VAL A 91 -4.66 -22.30 1.94
C VAL A 91 -5.53 -21.06 2.00
N THR A 92 -6.79 -21.15 2.43
CA THR A 92 -7.67 -19.99 2.56
C THR A 92 -7.16 -18.97 3.57
N LYS A 93 -6.62 -19.44 4.72
CA LYS A 93 -6.01 -18.54 5.71
C LYS A 93 -4.76 -17.85 5.16
N ALA A 94 -3.94 -18.57 4.41
CA ALA A 94 -2.76 -18.02 3.74
C ALA A 94 -3.14 -17.01 2.65
N GLU A 95 -4.22 -17.24 1.90
CA GLU A 95 -4.76 -16.30 0.92
C GLU A 95 -5.25 -15.00 1.59
N GLY A 96 -5.93 -15.10 2.74
CA GLY A 96 -6.34 -13.93 3.52
C GLY A 96 -5.14 -13.08 3.95
N VAL A 97 -4.11 -13.71 4.53
CA VAL A 97 -2.88 -13.02 4.95
C VAL A 97 -2.15 -12.38 3.76
N ALA A 98 -2.12 -13.05 2.61
CA ALA A 98 -1.51 -12.50 1.39
C ALA A 98 -2.31 -11.32 0.83
N ALA A 99 -3.64 -11.38 0.89
CA ALA A 99 -4.51 -10.28 0.49
C ALA A 99 -4.31 -9.06 1.41
N ASP A 100 -4.29 -9.26 2.72
CA ASP A 100 -4.05 -8.20 3.70
C ASP A 100 -2.67 -7.55 3.51
N ALA A 101 -1.62 -8.37 3.35
CA ALA A 101 -0.27 -7.87 3.09
C ALA A 101 -0.18 -7.10 1.76
N SER A 102 -0.89 -7.55 0.72
CA SER A 102 -0.97 -6.83 -0.55
C SER A 102 -1.70 -5.50 -0.43
N ALA A 103 -2.80 -5.45 0.33
CA ALA A 103 -3.58 -4.24 0.56
C ALA A 103 -2.77 -3.20 1.35
N VAL A 104 -2.03 -3.63 2.39
CA VAL A 104 -1.13 -2.76 3.15
C VAL A 104 -0.04 -2.17 2.25
N LYS A 105 0.63 -3.01 1.45
CA LYS A 105 1.70 -2.56 0.56
C LYS A 105 1.18 -1.65 -0.56
N SER A 106 -0.01 -1.91 -1.09
CA SER A 106 -0.68 -1.03 -2.05
C SER A 106 -1.06 0.32 -1.43
N ALA A 107 -1.55 0.32 -0.18
CA ALA A 107 -1.88 1.56 0.53
C ALA A 107 -0.63 2.41 0.81
N GLU A 108 0.48 1.79 1.23
CA GLU A 108 1.76 2.46 1.43
C GLU A 108 2.29 3.10 0.13
N LEU A 109 2.34 2.33 -0.96
CA LEU A 109 2.79 2.83 -2.27
C LEU A 109 1.88 3.96 -2.79
N THR A 110 0.57 3.86 -2.56
CA THR A 110 -0.37 4.93 -2.94
C THR A 110 -0.15 6.19 -2.10
N ALA A 111 0.10 6.05 -0.80
CA ALA A 111 0.42 7.18 0.09
C ALA A 111 1.73 7.87 -0.31
N GLU A 112 2.75 7.10 -0.73
CA GLU A 112 4.02 7.63 -1.19
C GLU A 112 3.87 8.40 -2.52
N ILE A 113 3.21 7.79 -3.52
CA ILE A 113 2.96 8.43 -4.82
C ILE A 113 2.13 9.71 -4.69
N THR A 114 1.07 9.69 -3.87
CA THR A 114 0.23 10.88 -3.66
C THR A 114 1.00 12.01 -2.97
N LYS A 115 1.90 11.70 -2.04
CA LYS A 115 2.78 12.70 -1.39
C LYS A 115 3.78 13.32 -2.38
N GLU A 116 4.38 12.52 -3.25
CA GLU A 116 5.28 13.05 -4.28
C GLU A 116 4.53 13.93 -5.28
N GLN A 117 3.36 13.48 -5.75
CA GLN A 117 2.54 14.24 -6.70
C GLN A 117 2.03 15.56 -6.11
N THR A 118 1.55 15.56 -4.86
CA THR A 118 1.12 16.80 -4.19
C THR A 118 2.27 17.78 -3.99
N THR A 119 3.47 17.28 -3.67
CA THR A 119 4.67 18.12 -3.54
C THR A 119 5.05 18.74 -4.90
N ALA A 120 5.06 17.94 -5.97
CA ALA A 120 5.37 18.42 -7.32
C ALA A 120 4.33 19.44 -7.83
N ILE A 121 3.04 19.22 -7.57
CA ILE A 121 1.98 20.16 -7.93
C ILE A 121 2.14 21.48 -7.15
N ASN A 122 2.42 21.40 -5.85
CA ASN A 122 2.59 22.58 -5.01
C ASN A 122 3.80 23.42 -5.45
N THR A 123 4.94 22.79 -5.77
CA THR A 123 6.12 23.52 -6.25
C THR A 123 5.88 24.22 -7.59
N ILE A 124 5.21 23.56 -8.54
CA ILE A 124 4.83 24.16 -9.83
C ILE A 124 3.83 25.31 -9.60
N PHE A 125 2.81 25.10 -8.78
CA PHE A 125 1.78 26.11 -8.52
C PHE A 125 2.37 27.34 -7.83
N MET A 126 3.22 27.17 -6.82
CA MET A 126 3.91 28.27 -6.14
C MET A 126 4.81 29.07 -7.10
N SER A 127 5.53 28.39 -7.99
CA SER A 127 6.36 29.06 -9.02
C SER A 127 5.50 29.92 -9.96
N LYS A 128 4.38 29.37 -10.45
CA LYS A 128 3.44 30.11 -11.31
C LYS A 128 2.77 31.27 -10.58
N GLN A 129 2.35 31.06 -9.33
CA GLN A 129 1.72 32.09 -8.51
C GLN A 129 2.68 33.26 -8.25
N THR A 130 3.95 32.96 -7.95
CA THR A 130 4.99 33.99 -7.78
C THR A 130 5.18 34.81 -9.06
N ALA A 131 5.23 34.16 -10.23
CA ALA A 131 5.35 34.85 -11.51
C ALA A 131 4.14 35.76 -11.80
N ILE A 132 2.91 35.32 -11.48
CA ILE A 132 1.69 36.13 -11.64
C ILE A 132 1.73 37.34 -10.70
N ILE A 133 2.07 37.14 -9.42
CA ILE A 133 2.16 38.24 -8.44
C ILE A 133 3.20 39.26 -8.90
N ALA A 134 4.38 38.81 -9.35
CA ALA A 134 5.43 39.70 -9.86
C ALA A 134 4.95 40.52 -11.07
N SER A 135 4.22 39.91 -12.00
CA SER A 135 3.64 40.61 -13.16
C SER A 135 2.64 41.69 -12.74
N VAL A 136 1.73 41.40 -11.79
CA VAL A 136 0.77 42.37 -11.27
C VAL A 136 1.48 43.54 -10.58
N VAL A 137 2.47 43.26 -9.73
CA VAL A 137 3.27 44.29 -9.05
C VAL A 137 3.98 45.18 -10.06
N ALA A 138 4.55 44.62 -11.13
CA ALA A 138 5.20 45.39 -12.19
C ALA A 138 4.23 46.36 -12.89
N ILE A 139 3.01 45.90 -13.23
CA ILE A 139 1.98 46.75 -13.84
C ILE A 139 1.60 47.90 -12.90
N LEU A 140 1.40 47.63 -11.60
CA LEU A 140 1.07 48.66 -10.61
C LEU A 140 2.16 49.74 -10.51
N ILE A 141 3.44 49.36 -10.55
CA ILE A 141 4.55 50.30 -10.52
C ILE A 141 4.54 51.20 -11.77
N ILE A 142 4.33 50.64 -12.96
CA ILE A 142 4.25 51.41 -14.21
C ILE A 142 3.09 52.42 -14.15
N VAL A 143 1.91 51.98 -13.69
CA VAL A 143 0.74 52.85 -13.52
C VAL A 143 1.01 53.96 -12.50
N LEU A 144 1.63 53.66 -11.37
CA LEU A 144 2.00 54.66 -10.36
C LEU A 144 2.93 55.74 -10.92
N ILE A 145 3.96 55.34 -11.69
CA ILE A 145 4.88 56.28 -12.35
C ILE A 145 4.11 57.18 -13.33
N MET A 146 3.22 56.61 -14.16
CA MET A 146 2.39 57.39 -15.08
C MET A 146 1.50 58.40 -14.34
N VAL A 147 0.91 58.01 -13.21
CA VAL A 147 0.07 58.90 -12.39
C VAL A 147 0.90 60.05 -11.81
N ILE A 148 2.09 59.79 -11.27
CA ILE A 148 2.97 60.83 -10.72
C ILE A 148 3.37 61.84 -11.81
N ILE A 149 3.87 61.36 -12.95
CA ILE A 149 4.26 62.23 -14.07
C ILE A 149 3.04 63.02 -14.59
N TYR A 150 1.89 62.36 -14.73
CA TYR A 150 0.65 63.00 -15.14
C TYR A 150 0.23 64.14 -14.19
N LEU A 151 0.31 63.91 -12.87
CA LEU A 151 0.00 64.93 -11.87
C LEU A 151 0.94 66.13 -11.98
N ILE A 152 2.24 65.90 -12.18
CA ILE A 152 3.23 66.97 -12.38
C ILE A 152 2.89 67.78 -13.64
N LEU A 153 2.61 67.12 -14.76
CA LEU A 153 2.26 67.79 -16.02
C LEU A 153 0.95 68.57 -15.91
N ARG A 154 -0.08 67.98 -15.27
CA ARG A 154 -1.37 68.63 -15.03
C ARG A 154 -1.21 69.86 -14.15
N TYR A 155 -0.40 69.75 -13.10
CA TYR A 155 -0.10 70.87 -12.20
C TYR A 155 0.62 72.01 -12.94
N ARG A 156 1.61 71.68 -13.77
CA ARG A 156 2.31 72.67 -14.61
C ARG A 156 1.37 73.39 -15.58
N ARG A 157 0.45 72.68 -16.25
CA ARG A 157 -0.54 73.29 -17.16
C ARG A 157 -1.45 74.27 -16.41
N LYS A 158 -2.00 73.86 -15.25
CA LYS A 158 -2.85 74.75 -14.44
C LYS A 158 -2.10 76.01 -13.97
N LYS A 159 -0.83 75.88 -13.56
CA LYS A 159 -0.01 77.03 -13.13
C LYS A 159 0.23 78.01 -14.28
N LYS A 160 0.46 77.53 -15.51
CA LYS A 160 0.60 78.39 -16.70
C LYS A 160 -0.68 79.18 -16.99
N MET A 161 -1.85 78.54 -16.90
CA MET A 161 -3.13 79.21 -17.15
C MET A 161 -3.46 80.28 -16.10
N LYS A 162 -3.17 80.04 -14.81
CA LYS A 162 -3.34 81.04 -13.76
C LYS A 162 -2.47 82.28 -13.98
N LYS A 163 -1.20 82.09 -14.39
CA LYS A 163 -0.32 83.22 -14.72
C LYS A 163 -0.86 84.03 -15.90
N LYS A 164 -1.29 83.38 -16.98
CA LYS A 164 -1.87 84.08 -18.14
C LYS A 164 -3.07 84.97 -17.77
N ALA A 165 -3.96 84.48 -16.91
CA ALA A 165 -5.13 85.25 -16.46
C ALA A 165 -4.76 86.51 -15.65
N GLN A 166 -3.68 86.49 -14.87
CA GLN A 166 -3.16 87.68 -14.19
C GLN A 166 -2.57 88.69 -15.18
N TYR A 167 -1.79 88.24 -16.17
CA TYR A 167 -1.23 89.14 -17.19
C TYR A 167 -2.32 89.82 -18.04
N THR A 168 -3.38 89.11 -18.41
CA THR A 168 -4.51 89.72 -19.14
C THR A 168 -5.28 90.73 -18.31
N LYS A 169 -5.29 90.61 -16.97
CA LYS A 169 -5.90 91.62 -16.11
C LYS A 169 -5.05 92.88 -16.02
N LEU A 170 -3.74 92.74 -15.84
CA LEU A 170 -2.80 93.86 -15.75
C LEU A 170 -2.68 94.69 -17.03
N LEU A 171 -3.04 94.13 -18.20
CA LEU A 171 -2.98 94.82 -19.49
C LEU A 171 -4.27 95.55 -19.87
N ASN A 172 -5.37 95.32 -19.14
CA ASN A 172 -6.68 95.90 -19.40
C ASN A 172 -7.04 97.02 -18.40
N GLU A 173 -6.14 97.36 -17.47
CA GLU A 173 -6.13 98.63 -16.73
C GLU A 173 -5.33 99.67 -17.51
#